data_AF-A0A1L0AQ81-F1
#
_entry.id   AF-A0A1L0AQ81-F1
#
_cell.length_a   1.000
_cell.length_b   1.000
_cell.length_c   1.000
_cell.angle_alpha   90.00
_cell.angle_beta   90.00
_cell.angle_gamma   90.00
#
_symmetry.space_group_name_H-M   'P 1'
#
loop_
_entity.id
_entity.type
_entity.pdbx_description
1 polymer ?
#
loop_
_entity_poly.entity_id
_entity_poly.type
_entity_poly.pdbx_seq_one_letter_code
_entity_poly.pdbx_strand_id
1 'polypeptide(L)'
;MGYRENVLVPAEKNPKHPTNYGFKMQIHHLLSTKGVNDAGNYDELKAYGYDINLAGNLVALPSTLQGACHLKVQLHRGDHKTLIDSNDMDGEHPVAYHERIEVLVKKACTTINKRCDEQKQKLKGVQRYMDYHSLLVLRRIGNFSLPLTSVYKAFSPRGVGCLGVTSVPELRHKLKDNPSGCTCNNRNHSAEFKNYPQGNYTLKRGQ
;
A
#
# COMPACT_ATOMS: atom_id res chain seq x y z
N MET A 1 12.57 10.91 13.18
CA MET A 1 12.62 9.83 12.16
C MET A 1 11.64 10.21 11.07
N GLY A 2 11.98 9.97 9.81
CA GLY A 2 11.00 10.10 8.74
C GLY A 2 9.96 8.97 8.82
N TYR A 3 8.88 9.10 8.06
CA TYR A 3 7.82 8.11 8.03
C TYR A 3 8.30 6.74 7.51
N ARG A 4 9.33 6.72 6.65
CA ARG A 4 9.89 5.48 6.09
C ARG A 4 10.55 4.63 7.17
N GLU A 5 11.33 5.25 8.03
CA GLU A 5 12.04 4.57 9.11
C GLU A 5 11.06 3.91 10.09
N ASN A 6 9.85 4.47 10.25
CA ASN A 6 8.78 3.88 11.06
C ASN A 6 8.31 2.51 10.55
N VAL A 7 8.60 2.15 9.29
CA VAL A 7 8.26 0.83 8.72
C VAL A 7 9.51 -0.01 8.43
N LEU A 8 10.55 0.61 7.89
CA LEU A 8 11.76 -0.10 7.46
C LEU A 8 12.59 -0.60 8.66
N VAL A 9 12.74 0.18 9.72
CA VAL A 9 13.51 -0.24 10.91
C VAL A 9 12.86 -1.45 11.60
N PRO A 10 11.54 -1.51 11.84
CA PRO A 10 10.89 -2.74 12.30
C PRO A 10 11.01 -3.91 11.33
N ALA A 11 10.97 -3.65 10.02
CA ALA A 11 11.11 -4.68 8.99
C ALA A 11 12.50 -5.32 9.00
N GLU A 12 13.57 -4.53 9.15
CA GLU A 12 14.95 -5.02 9.29
C GLU A 12 15.11 -5.95 10.49
N LYS A 13 14.45 -5.64 11.61
CA LYS A 13 14.47 -6.48 12.82
C LYS A 13 13.67 -7.78 12.67
N ASN A 14 12.78 -7.89 11.70
CA ASN A 14 12.03 -9.12 11.44
C ASN A 14 12.77 -9.97 10.39
N PRO A 15 13.48 -11.04 10.79
CA PRO A 15 14.32 -11.81 9.87
C PRO A 15 13.53 -12.46 8.73
N LYS A 16 12.20 -12.60 8.85
CA LYS A 16 11.32 -13.17 7.82
C LYS A 16 10.70 -12.11 6.89
N HIS A 17 10.98 -10.82 7.10
CA HIS A 17 10.39 -9.77 6.27
C HIS A 17 11.03 -9.73 4.87
N PRO A 18 10.24 -9.58 3.78
CA PRO A 18 10.77 -9.59 2.40
C PRO A 18 11.93 -8.62 2.14
N THR A 19 11.98 -7.45 2.80
CA THR A 19 13.10 -6.50 2.67
C THR A 19 14.47 -7.14 2.95
N ASN A 20 14.54 -8.11 3.85
CA ASN A 20 15.79 -8.77 4.22
C ASN A 20 16.27 -9.78 3.16
N TYR A 21 15.40 -10.11 2.20
CA TYR A 21 15.62 -11.07 1.12
C TYR A 21 15.81 -10.41 -0.25
N GLY A 22 16.04 -9.10 -0.30
CA GLY A 22 16.33 -8.39 -1.56
C GLY A 22 15.09 -7.93 -2.33
N PHE A 23 13.89 -8.05 -1.76
CA PHE A 23 12.70 -7.43 -2.34
C PHE A 23 12.82 -5.90 -2.26
N LYS A 24 12.70 -5.24 -3.40
CA LYS A 24 12.54 -3.79 -3.45
C LYS A 24 11.11 -3.43 -3.05
N MET A 25 10.98 -2.74 -1.92
CA MET A 25 9.71 -2.34 -1.33
C MET A 25 9.63 -0.82 -1.23
N GLN A 26 8.44 -0.26 -1.44
CA GLN A 26 8.13 1.15 -1.26
C GLN A 26 7.10 1.29 -0.14
N ILE A 27 7.16 2.41 0.58
CA ILE A 27 6.22 2.72 1.66
C ILE A 27 5.03 3.47 1.07
N HIS A 28 3.83 2.99 1.38
CA HIS A 28 2.57 3.52 0.87
C HIS A 28 1.68 4.00 2.03
N HIS A 29 1.13 5.21 1.92
CA HIS A 29 0.11 5.70 2.84
C HIS A 29 -1.26 5.06 2.55
N LEU A 30 -1.78 4.32 3.52
CA LEU A 30 -3.08 3.65 3.44
C LEU A 30 -4.22 4.66 3.36
N LEU A 31 -4.22 5.64 4.25
CA LEU A 31 -4.96 6.88 4.06
C LEU A 31 -4.02 7.81 3.31
N SER A 32 -4.16 7.86 1.99
CA SER A 32 -3.26 8.61 1.11
C SER A 32 -3.29 10.10 1.39
N THR A 33 -2.13 10.74 1.31
CA THR A 33 -2.00 12.20 1.51
C THR A 33 -2.96 12.97 0.62
N LYS A 34 -3.03 12.61 -0.68
CA LYS A 34 -3.98 13.20 -1.63
C LYS A 34 -5.44 13.00 -1.21
N GLY A 35 -5.85 11.79 -0.84
CA GLY A 35 -7.24 11.55 -0.45
C GLY A 35 -7.63 12.28 0.85
N VAL A 36 -6.69 12.43 1.78
CA VAL A 36 -6.90 13.22 3.02
C VAL A 36 -6.96 14.72 2.73
N ASN A 37 -6.12 15.22 1.81
CA ASN A 37 -6.14 16.63 1.39
C ASN A 37 -7.42 16.97 0.61
N ASP A 38 -7.78 16.16 -0.37
CA ASP A 38 -8.99 16.32 -1.20
C ASP A 38 -10.26 16.24 -0.34
N ALA A 39 -10.19 15.58 0.82
CA ALA A 39 -11.31 15.55 1.77
C ALA A 39 -11.62 16.92 2.37
N GLY A 40 -10.65 17.84 2.40
CA GLY A 40 -10.76 19.18 2.99
C GLY A 40 -10.66 19.20 4.52
N ASN A 41 -10.35 18.07 5.16
CA ASN A 41 -10.31 17.93 6.63
C ASN A 41 -8.90 17.73 7.20
N TYR A 42 -7.83 17.91 6.41
CA TYR A 42 -6.49 17.55 6.86
C TYR A 42 -6.03 18.37 8.07
N ASP A 43 -6.20 19.69 8.04
CA ASP A 43 -5.78 20.57 9.14
C ASP A 43 -6.62 20.37 10.39
N GLU A 44 -7.91 20.06 10.23
CA GLU A 44 -8.78 19.68 11.34
C GLU A 44 -8.32 18.36 11.99
N LEU A 45 -8.00 17.34 11.19
CA LEU A 45 -7.49 16.07 11.70
C LEU A 45 -6.16 16.26 12.45
N LYS A 46 -5.24 17.08 11.92
CA LYS A 46 -4.00 17.43 12.62
C LYS A 46 -4.27 18.16 13.94
N ALA A 47 -5.21 19.10 13.97
CA ALA A 47 -5.62 19.77 15.20
C ALA A 47 -6.18 18.80 16.24
N TYR A 48 -6.76 17.68 15.80
CA TYR A 48 -7.19 16.57 16.65
C TYR A 48 -6.08 15.54 16.96
N GLY A 49 -4.83 15.82 16.58
CA GLY A 49 -3.67 14.98 16.88
C GLY A 49 -3.49 13.77 15.95
N TYR A 50 -4.12 13.77 14.78
CA TYR A 50 -3.82 12.79 13.74
C TYR A 50 -2.49 13.12 13.04
N ASP A 51 -1.59 12.16 13.02
CA ASP A 51 -0.38 12.17 12.21
C ASP A 51 -0.43 11.04 11.17
N ILE A 52 -0.49 11.45 9.91
CA ILE A 52 -0.56 10.57 8.73
C ILE A 52 0.70 9.74 8.54
N ASN A 53 1.83 10.18 9.10
CA ASN A 53 3.17 9.61 8.95
C ASN A 53 3.49 8.51 9.97
N LEU A 54 2.57 8.20 10.88
CA LEU A 54 2.77 7.15 11.87
C LEU A 54 2.61 5.76 11.23
N ALA A 55 3.35 4.79 11.79
CA ALA A 55 3.44 3.41 11.31
C ALA A 55 2.06 2.75 11.06
N GLY A 56 1.05 3.12 11.88
CA GLY A 56 -0.32 2.64 11.77
C GLY A 56 -1.04 2.99 10.46
N ASN A 57 -0.54 3.97 9.70
CA ASN A 57 -1.06 4.37 8.39
C ASN A 57 -0.16 3.94 7.21
N LEU A 58 0.95 3.24 7.47
CA LEU A 58 1.95 2.93 6.47
C LEU A 58 2.05 1.43 6.21
N VAL A 59 2.31 1.06 4.96
CA VAL A 59 2.57 -0.33 4.56
C VAL A 59 3.75 -0.39 3.58
N ALA A 60 4.61 -1.39 3.72
CA ALA A 60 5.63 -1.72 2.73
C ALA A 60 5.04 -2.63 1.65
N LEU A 61 5.16 -2.24 0.38
CA LEU A 61 4.65 -2.97 -0.78
C LEU A 61 5.75 -3.19 -1.81
N PRO A 62 5.76 -4.31 -2.55
CA PRO A 62 6.76 -4.54 -3.58
C PRO A 62 6.62 -3.53 -4.71
N SER A 63 7.75 -3.01 -5.18
CA SER A 63 7.83 -2.07 -6.31
C SER A 63 8.39 -2.67 -7.59
N THR A 64 8.63 -3.97 -7.59
CA THR A 64 9.01 -4.75 -8.77
C THR A 64 7.89 -5.73 -9.13
N LEU A 65 7.72 -6.01 -10.43
CA LEU A 65 6.71 -6.97 -10.88
C LEU A 65 7.01 -8.37 -10.35
N GLN A 66 8.27 -8.76 -10.28
CA GLN A 66 8.74 -10.04 -9.77
C GLN A 66 8.44 -10.17 -8.27
N GLY A 67 8.68 -9.10 -7.49
CA GLY A 67 8.33 -9.07 -6.08
C GLY A 67 6.82 -9.24 -5.84
N ALA A 68 5.99 -8.47 -6.56
CA ALA A 68 4.54 -8.59 -6.49
C ALA A 68 4.03 -9.96 -6.98
N CYS A 69 4.64 -10.48 -8.05
CA CYS A 69 4.34 -11.79 -8.61
C CYS A 69 4.61 -12.91 -7.60
N HIS A 70 5.80 -12.89 -7.00
CA HIS A 70 6.27 -13.87 -6.03
C HIS A 70 5.43 -13.84 -4.74
N LEU A 71 5.23 -12.66 -4.16
CA LEU A 71 4.53 -12.48 -2.88
C LEU A 71 3.00 -12.60 -3.02
N LYS A 72 2.47 -12.56 -4.25
CA LYS A 72 1.03 -12.57 -4.57
C LYS A 72 0.26 -11.42 -3.91
N VAL A 73 0.88 -10.24 -3.90
CA VAL A 73 0.31 -8.99 -3.38
C VAL A 73 0.31 -7.91 -4.46
N GLN A 74 -0.46 -6.83 -4.28
CA GLN A 74 -0.47 -5.74 -5.23
C GLN A 74 0.92 -5.08 -5.37
N LEU A 75 1.26 -4.76 -6.61
CA LEU A 75 2.39 -3.88 -6.94
C LEU A 75 2.07 -2.46 -6.45
N HIS A 76 3.06 -1.81 -5.83
CA HIS A 76 3.05 -0.36 -5.64
C HIS A 76 4.00 0.30 -6.64
N ARG A 77 3.58 1.43 -7.21
CA ARG A 77 4.39 2.28 -8.07
C ARG A 77 4.09 3.72 -7.73
N GLY A 78 5.03 4.39 -7.09
CA GLY A 78 5.11 5.86 -7.09
C GLY A 78 5.90 6.33 -8.31
N ASP A 79 5.64 7.54 -8.79
CA ASP A 79 6.42 8.17 -9.86
C ASP A 79 7.86 8.43 -9.40
N HIS A 80 8.80 7.55 -9.76
CA HIS A 80 10.23 7.75 -9.51
C HIS A 80 11.10 7.18 -10.64
N LYS A 81 11.84 8.08 -11.30
CA LYS A 81 12.92 7.76 -12.26
C LYS A 81 14.24 7.35 -11.58
N THR A 82 14.33 7.35 -10.24
CA THR A 82 15.56 6.99 -9.50
C THR A 82 15.26 6.28 -8.18
N LEU A 83 16.23 5.52 -7.66
CA LEU A 83 16.14 4.65 -6.47
C LEU A 83 16.04 5.39 -5.11
N ILE A 84 15.62 6.66 -5.09
CA ILE A 84 15.45 7.44 -3.86
C ILE A 84 13.96 7.75 -3.71
N ASP A 85 13.39 7.05 -2.74
CA ASP A 85 12.00 6.65 -2.70
C ASP A 85 11.23 7.54 -1.71
N SER A 86 10.82 8.71 -2.17
CA SER A 86 9.89 9.57 -1.46
C SER A 86 8.90 10.09 -2.47
N ASN A 87 7.69 9.55 -2.51
CA ASN A 87 6.44 10.33 -2.52
C ASN A 87 5.28 9.53 -3.13
N ASP A 88 4.10 9.78 -2.56
CA ASP A 88 2.76 9.47 -3.08
C ASP A 88 2.52 10.16 -4.45
N MET A 89 3.42 9.98 -5.42
CA MET A 89 3.27 10.54 -6.75
C MET A 89 2.29 9.68 -7.55
N ASP A 90 1.20 10.32 -7.95
CA ASP A 90 -0.10 9.79 -8.41
C ASP A 90 -0.07 9.11 -9.80
N GLY A 91 1.11 8.84 -10.36
CA GLY A 91 1.28 8.45 -11.76
C GLY A 91 0.72 7.06 -12.12
N GLU A 92 0.64 6.15 -11.14
CA GLU A 92 0.09 4.80 -11.35
C GLU A 92 -1.11 4.46 -10.45
N HIS A 93 -1.38 5.26 -9.41
CA HIS A 93 -2.58 5.07 -8.59
C HIS A 93 -3.83 5.41 -9.41
N PRO A 94 -4.87 4.55 -9.40
CA PRO A 94 -6.14 4.93 -10.00
C PRO A 94 -6.72 6.14 -9.24
N VAL A 95 -7.25 7.13 -9.96
CA VAL A 95 -8.01 8.25 -9.35
C VAL A 95 -9.07 7.73 -8.37
N ALA A 96 -9.73 6.62 -8.72
CA ALA A 96 -10.70 5.93 -7.90
C ALA A 96 -10.16 5.43 -6.53
N TYR A 97 -8.84 5.26 -6.37
CA TYR A 97 -8.24 4.98 -5.06
C TYR A 97 -8.33 6.22 -4.16
N HIS A 98 -7.83 7.37 -4.64
CA HIS A 98 -7.82 8.62 -3.88
C HIS A 98 -9.24 9.11 -3.56
N GLU A 99 -10.17 9.03 -4.52
CA GLU A 99 -11.59 9.33 -4.28
C GLU A 99 -12.22 8.43 -3.20
N ARG A 100 -11.86 7.14 -3.17
CA ARG A 100 -12.34 6.23 -2.13
C ARG A 100 -11.77 6.57 -0.75
N ILE A 101 -10.51 7.00 -0.68
CA ILE A 101 -9.91 7.49 0.57
C ILE A 101 -10.59 8.78 1.00
N GLU A 102 -10.80 9.73 0.08
CA GLU A 102 -11.49 10.99 0.33
C GLU A 102 -12.87 10.78 0.96
N VAL A 103 -13.71 9.95 0.34
CA VAL A 103 -15.05 9.62 0.84
C VAL A 103 -14.98 8.97 2.23
N LEU A 104 -14.00 8.10 2.45
CA LEU A 104 -13.81 7.44 3.74
C LEU A 104 -13.38 8.45 4.82
N VAL A 105 -12.46 9.35 4.51
CA VAL A 105 -11.96 10.39 5.42
C VAL A 105 -13.09 11.37 5.78
N LYS A 106 -13.87 11.84 4.80
CA LYS A 106 -15.06 12.69 5.04
C LYS A 106 -16.05 12.05 6.02
N LYS A 107 -16.32 10.75 5.86
CA LYS A 107 -17.19 9.99 6.77
C LYS A 107 -16.57 9.82 8.17
N ALA A 108 -15.26 9.59 8.24
CA ALA A 108 -14.54 9.51 9.50
C ALA A 108 -14.59 10.85 10.25
N CYS A 109 -14.29 11.97 9.60
CA CYS A 109 -14.37 13.32 10.17
C CYS A 109 -15.78 13.65 10.65
N THR A 110 -16.81 13.37 9.84
CA THR A 110 -18.21 13.52 10.27
C THR A 110 -18.50 12.76 11.58
N THR A 111 -17.95 11.55 11.73
CA THR A 111 -18.13 10.73 12.93
C THR A 111 -17.35 11.27 14.13
N ILE A 112 -16.11 11.73 13.89
CA ILE A 112 -15.28 12.36 14.92
C ILE A 112 -16.00 13.60 15.46
N ASN A 113 -16.46 14.49 14.58
CA ASN A 113 -17.11 15.75 14.97
C ASN A 113 -18.40 15.53 15.75
N LYS A 114 -19.19 14.50 15.41
CA LYS A 114 -20.40 14.13 16.17
C LYS A 114 -20.13 13.60 17.57
N ARG A 115 -18.96 13.01 17.82
CA ARG A 115 -18.58 12.40 19.11
C ARG A 115 -17.79 13.36 20.00
N CYS A 116 -17.45 14.53 19.48
CA CYS A 116 -16.55 15.47 20.11
C CYS A 116 -17.34 16.58 20.82
N ASP A 117 -17.76 16.34 22.06
CA ASP A 117 -18.23 17.41 22.96
C ASP A 117 -17.07 18.37 23.31
N GLU A 118 -17.43 19.62 23.57
CA GLU A 118 -16.49 20.73 23.67
C GLU A 118 -15.38 20.50 24.73
N GLN A 119 -14.14 20.62 24.25
CA GLN A 119 -12.90 20.91 24.97
C GLN A 119 -12.10 19.79 25.68
N LYS A 120 -12.61 18.59 26.04
CA LYS A 120 -11.77 17.60 26.76
C LYS A 120 -11.66 16.18 26.18
N GLN A 121 -12.56 15.76 25.30
CA GLN A 121 -12.50 14.42 24.68
C GLN A 121 -12.04 14.41 23.21
N LYS A 122 -11.92 15.58 22.55
CA LYS A 122 -11.64 15.68 21.10
C LYS A 122 -10.34 15.02 20.63
N LEU A 123 -9.38 14.81 21.53
CA LEU A 123 -8.02 14.37 21.21
C LEU A 123 -7.77 12.88 21.47
N LYS A 124 -8.51 12.24 22.38
CA LYS A 124 -8.20 10.87 22.79
C LYS A 124 -8.78 9.86 21.80
N GLY A 125 -7.91 9.35 20.93
CA GLY A 125 -8.22 8.20 20.08
C GLY A 125 -8.53 8.50 18.63
N VAL A 126 -8.42 9.77 18.18
CA VAL A 126 -8.54 10.09 16.75
C VAL A 126 -7.49 9.35 15.94
N GLN A 127 -6.22 9.35 16.37
CA GLN A 127 -5.18 8.54 15.74
C GLN A 127 -5.59 7.07 15.64
N ARG A 128 -6.02 6.45 16.75
CA ARG A 128 -6.45 5.05 16.79
C ARG A 128 -7.64 4.77 15.87
N TYR A 129 -8.55 5.72 15.74
CA TYR A 129 -9.71 5.62 14.87
C TYR A 129 -9.33 5.72 13.38
N MET A 130 -8.43 6.63 13.02
CA MET A 130 -7.91 6.74 11.66
C MET A 130 -7.06 5.51 11.30
N ASP A 131 -6.21 5.04 12.21
CA ASP A 131 -5.45 3.79 12.11
C ASP A 131 -6.34 2.56 11.85
N TYR A 132 -7.52 2.51 12.49
CA TYR A 132 -8.50 1.46 12.23
C TYR A 132 -8.99 1.52 10.77
N HIS A 133 -9.25 2.71 10.23
CA HIS A 133 -9.59 2.87 8.83
C HIS A 133 -8.42 2.52 7.90
N SER A 134 -7.18 2.87 8.25
CA SER A 134 -5.99 2.40 7.53
C SER A 134 -5.95 0.88 7.45
N LEU A 135 -6.27 0.17 8.54
CA LEU A 135 -6.37 -1.30 8.53
C LEU A 135 -7.48 -1.80 7.60
N LEU A 136 -8.65 -1.14 7.54
CA LEU A 136 -9.71 -1.49 6.59
C LEU A 136 -9.27 -1.31 5.14
N VAL A 137 -8.55 -0.23 4.85
CA VAL A 137 -7.94 0.01 3.54
C VAL A 137 -6.93 -1.07 3.20
N LEU A 138 -6.03 -1.42 4.13
CA LEU A 138 -5.04 -2.49 3.94
C LEU A 138 -5.71 -3.83 3.58
N ARG A 139 -6.82 -4.17 4.24
CA ARG A 139 -7.59 -5.39 3.93
C ARG A 139 -8.15 -5.36 2.51
N ARG A 140 -8.64 -4.20 2.05
CA ARG A 140 -9.13 -4.01 0.67
C ARG A 140 -8.02 -4.04 -0.38
N ILE A 141 -6.82 -3.58 -0.03
CA ILE A 141 -5.63 -3.74 -0.89
C ILE A 141 -5.25 -5.23 -0.93
N GLY A 142 -5.14 -5.89 0.22
CA GLY A 142 -4.75 -7.29 0.32
C GLY A 142 -5.70 -8.28 -0.36
N ASN A 143 -7.01 -7.98 -0.41
CA ASN A 143 -8.01 -8.79 -1.11
C ASN A 143 -8.27 -8.34 -2.56
N PHE A 144 -7.49 -7.38 -3.07
CA PHE A 144 -7.60 -6.84 -4.42
C PHE A 144 -8.97 -6.18 -4.72
N SER A 145 -9.71 -5.70 -3.71
CA SER A 145 -10.94 -4.92 -3.92
C SER A 145 -10.69 -3.41 -4.04
N LEU A 146 -9.50 -2.95 -3.66
CA LEU A 146 -9.05 -1.56 -3.82
C LEU A 146 -7.73 -1.55 -4.59
N PRO A 147 -7.74 -1.19 -5.88
CA PRO A 147 -6.57 -1.29 -6.75
C PRO A 147 -5.57 -0.16 -6.49
N LEU A 148 -4.28 -0.51 -6.47
CA LEU A 148 -3.16 0.45 -6.42
C LEU A 148 -2.54 0.71 -7.79
N THR A 149 -2.74 -0.18 -8.75
CA THR A 149 -2.29 -0.04 -10.15
C THR A 149 -3.33 -0.63 -11.08
N SER A 150 -3.26 -0.32 -12.37
CA SER A 150 -4.17 -0.90 -13.37
C SER A 150 -4.01 -2.41 -13.56
N VAL A 151 -2.83 -2.95 -13.23
CA VAL A 151 -2.46 -4.37 -13.41
C VAL A 151 -2.67 -5.21 -12.15
N TYR A 152 -3.24 -4.62 -11.09
CA TYR A 152 -3.36 -5.24 -9.77
C TYR A 152 -3.89 -6.67 -9.80
N LYS A 153 -4.91 -6.97 -10.62
CA LYS A 153 -5.53 -8.31 -10.70
C LYS A 153 -4.54 -9.40 -11.11
N ALA A 154 -3.54 -9.06 -11.92
CA ALA A 154 -2.51 -10.00 -12.36
C ALA A 154 -1.76 -10.60 -11.16
N PHE A 155 -1.59 -9.84 -10.07
CA PHE A 155 -0.83 -10.27 -8.90
C PHE A 155 -1.67 -10.98 -7.83
N SER A 156 -3.00 -11.02 -7.97
CA SER A 156 -3.88 -11.75 -7.04
C SER A 156 -3.47 -13.22 -6.91
N PRO A 157 -3.82 -13.95 -5.84
CA PRO A 157 -3.41 -15.35 -5.68
C PRO A 157 -3.77 -16.27 -6.85
N ARG A 158 -4.83 -15.94 -7.61
CA ARG A 158 -5.28 -16.64 -8.83
C ARG A 158 -4.93 -15.91 -10.13
N GLY A 159 -4.23 -14.78 -10.05
CA GLY A 159 -3.82 -13.98 -11.19
C GLY A 159 -2.63 -14.59 -11.93
N VAL A 160 -2.44 -14.13 -13.17
CA VAL A 160 -1.42 -14.61 -14.12
C VAL A 160 0.01 -14.19 -13.78
N GLY A 161 0.22 -13.36 -12.76
CA GLY A 161 1.53 -12.88 -12.35
C GLY A 161 2.12 -11.83 -13.30
N CYS A 162 3.46 -11.75 -13.34
CA CYS A 162 4.18 -10.76 -14.13
C CYS A 162 4.40 -11.16 -15.60
N LEU A 163 4.01 -12.36 -16.03
CA LEU A 163 4.23 -12.86 -17.41
C LEU A 163 5.68 -12.74 -17.90
N GLY A 164 6.65 -12.83 -16.98
CA GLY A 164 8.08 -12.74 -17.27
C GLY A 164 8.56 -11.34 -17.66
N VAL A 165 7.70 -10.31 -17.56
CA VAL A 165 8.06 -8.94 -17.91
C VAL A 165 8.48 -8.14 -16.68
N THR A 166 9.17 -7.01 -16.92
CA THR A 166 9.72 -6.13 -15.87
C THR A 166 9.04 -4.77 -15.79
N SER A 167 8.20 -4.41 -16.77
CA SER A 167 7.53 -3.11 -16.87
C SER A 167 5.99 -3.20 -16.89
N VAL A 168 5.32 -2.24 -16.27
CA VAL A 168 3.85 -2.17 -16.24
C VAL A 168 3.26 -1.97 -17.64
N PRO A 169 3.79 -1.11 -18.53
CA PRO A 169 3.27 -0.98 -19.89
C PRO A 169 3.30 -2.28 -20.69
N GLU A 170 4.40 -3.04 -20.61
CA GLU A 170 4.51 -4.33 -21.30
C GLU A 170 3.54 -5.36 -20.69
N LEU A 171 3.41 -5.39 -19.35
CA LEU A 171 2.45 -6.27 -18.68
C LEU A 171 1.01 -5.96 -19.13
N ARG A 172 0.64 -4.67 -19.18
CA ARG A 172 -0.68 -4.24 -19.68
C ARG A 172 -0.92 -4.69 -21.11
N HIS A 173 0.11 -4.66 -21.96
CA HIS A 173 0.01 -5.15 -23.33
C HIS A 173 -0.27 -6.66 -23.36
N LYS A 174 0.56 -7.48 -22.71
CA LYS A 174 0.41 -8.95 -22.71
C LYS A 174 -0.88 -9.44 -22.05
N LEU A 175 -1.44 -8.68 -21.11
CA LEU A 175 -2.73 -9.01 -20.49
C LEU A 175 -3.91 -8.97 -21.49
N LYS A 176 -3.78 -8.28 -22.64
CA LYS A 176 -4.82 -8.25 -23.68
C LYS A 176 -5.00 -9.61 -24.36
N ASP A 177 -3.96 -10.44 -24.37
CA ASP A 177 -3.98 -11.77 -24.98
C ASP A 177 -4.67 -12.82 -24.09
N ASN A 178 -5.23 -12.42 -22.95
CA ASN A 178 -5.89 -13.29 -21.96
C ASN A 178 -5.06 -14.53 -21.58
N PRO A 179 -3.80 -14.36 -21.14
CA PRO A 179 -2.93 -15.47 -20.80
C PRO A 179 -3.53 -16.34 -19.68
N SER A 180 -3.28 -17.64 -19.73
CA SER A 180 -3.82 -18.61 -18.76
C SER A 180 -2.98 -18.74 -17.49
N GLY A 181 -1.75 -18.23 -17.47
CA GLY A 181 -0.85 -18.33 -16.31
C GLY A 181 0.45 -17.56 -16.48
N CYS A 182 1.28 -17.52 -15.44
CA CYS A 182 2.59 -16.89 -15.55
C CYS A 182 3.53 -17.73 -16.39
N THR A 183 4.31 -17.06 -17.23
CA THR A 183 5.47 -17.66 -17.92
C THR A 183 6.68 -17.80 -17.00
N CYS A 184 6.67 -17.13 -15.85
CA CYS A 184 7.65 -17.27 -14.79
C CYS A 184 7.32 -18.52 -13.98
N ASN A 185 8.25 -19.49 -13.89
CA ASN A 185 8.17 -20.77 -13.15
C ASN A 185 7.09 -20.83 -12.04
N ASN A 186 5.82 -20.99 -12.44
CA ASN A 186 4.64 -20.88 -11.57
C ASN A 186 4.65 -19.71 -10.55
N ARG A 187 5.08 -18.51 -10.95
CA ARG A 187 5.25 -17.29 -10.12
C ARG A 187 6.35 -17.37 -9.08
N ASN A 188 7.29 -18.28 -9.24
CA ASN A 188 8.43 -18.44 -8.35
C ASN A 188 9.64 -17.64 -8.84
N HIS A 189 9.98 -16.59 -8.10
CA HIS A 189 11.18 -15.77 -8.29
C HIS A 189 12.22 -15.94 -7.17
N SER A 190 12.25 -17.09 -6.47
CA SER A 190 13.09 -17.30 -5.27
C SER A 190 14.58 -17.02 -5.55
N ALA A 191 15.07 -17.35 -6.74
CA ALA A 191 16.47 -17.11 -7.13
C ALA A 191 16.84 -15.62 -7.15
N GLU A 192 15.89 -14.73 -7.42
CA GLU A 192 16.08 -13.27 -7.39
C GLU A 192 16.03 -12.70 -5.96
N PHE A 193 15.49 -13.47 -5.00
CA PHE A 193 15.15 -13.01 -3.65
C PHE A 193 15.78 -13.88 -2.55
N LYS A 194 17.09 -14.16 -2.64
CA LYS A 194 17.86 -14.95 -1.65
C LYS A 194 17.16 -16.24 -1.20
N ASN A 195 16.52 -16.94 -2.14
CA ASN A 195 15.75 -18.16 -1.90
C ASN A 195 14.55 -17.98 -0.93
N TYR A 196 13.95 -16.80 -0.89
CA TYR A 196 12.72 -16.57 -0.13
C TYR A 196 11.63 -17.55 -0.60
N PRO A 197 10.98 -18.27 0.32
CA PRO A 197 10.01 -19.29 -0.06
C PRO A 197 8.80 -18.66 -0.72
N GLN A 198 8.36 -19.27 -1.82
CA GLN A 198 7.12 -18.88 -2.46
C GLN A 198 5.93 -19.14 -1.53
N GLY A 199 5.04 -18.16 -1.40
CA GLY A 199 3.85 -18.28 -0.56
C GLY A 199 2.96 -17.05 -0.62
N ASN A 200 1.78 -17.15 -0.02
CA ASN A 200 0.90 -16.00 0.12
C ASN A 200 1.45 -15.10 1.24
N TYR A 201 2.06 -13.97 0.87
CA TYR A 201 2.51 -13.00 1.85
C TYR A 201 1.31 -12.21 2.39
N THR A 202 1.23 -12.09 3.72
CA THR A 202 0.20 -11.25 4.36
C THR A 202 0.76 -9.86 4.58
N LEU A 203 0.18 -8.86 3.90
CA LEU A 203 0.53 -7.46 4.13
C LEU A 203 0.20 -7.05 5.57
N LYS A 204 1.11 -6.30 6.17
CA LYS A 204 0.94 -5.73 7.51
C LYS A 204 1.33 -4.25 7.45
N ARG A 205 0.53 -3.43 8.12
CA ARG A 205 0.92 -2.05 8.43
C ARG A 205 2.05 -2.03 9.45
N GLY A 206 2.76 -0.92 9.55
CA GLY A 206 3.73 -0.70 10.62
C GLY A 206 3.08 -0.82 12.02
N GLN A 207 3.88 -1.22 13.00
CA GLN A 207 3.49 -1.38 14.41
C GLN A 207 4.35 -0.51 15.31
#